data_AF-A0A1S1EJH2-F1
#
_entry.id   AF-A0A1S1EJH2-F1
#
_cell.length_a   1.000
_cell.length_b   1.000
_cell.length_c   1.000
_cell.angle_alpha   90.00
_cell.angle_beta   90.00
_cell.angle_gamma   90.00
#
_symmetry.space_group_name_H-M   'P 1'
#
loop_
_entity.id
_entity.type
_entity.pdbx_description
1 polymer ?
#
loop_
_entity_poly.entity_id
_entity_poly.type
_entity_poly.pdbx_seq_one_letter_code
_entity_poly.pdbx_strand_id
1 'polypeptide(L)'
;MTQDALAPVSELPRGEFAFPGPLRDVLVQAILDGMKTATASLLVEYPDGFQPNEEVGSLEAVLDSHDNVVCVIRTTDVQVRRLADVSDEHAIAEGEGYADAGEWRVGHERYWRSPEFVEYIGDLDIDDDTQVVCQRFTVDERYPITPMEPWPSTHR
;
A
#
# COMPACT_ATOMS: atom_id res chain seq x y z
N MET A 1 -24.85 -0.04 23.80
CA MET A 1 -24.28 -0.25 22.46
C MET A 1 -23.73 1.10 22.04
N THR A 2 -22.48 1.36 22.40
CA THR A 2 -21.77 2.56 21.94
C THR A 2 -21.61 2.39 20.44
N GLN A 3 -22.31 3.22 19.68
CA GLN A 3 -21.96 3.43 18.29
C GLN A 3 -20.54 4.00 18.34
N ASP A 4 -19.53 3.19 18.03
CA ASP A 4 -18.15 3.66 17.98
C ASP A 4 -18.13 4.84 17.03
N ALA A 5 -17.90 6.03 17.59
CA ALA A 5 -17.77 7.24 16.82
C ALA A 5 -16.55 7.04 15.91
N LEU A 6 -16.73 7.31 14.62
CA LEU A 6 -15.63 7.24 13.65
C LEU A 6 -14.54 8.21 14.10
N ALA A 7 -13.29 7.75 14.09
CA ALA A 7 -12.14 8.62 14.31
C ALA A 7 -12.13 9.70 13.22
N PRO A 8 -11.84 10.97 13.56
CA PRO A 8 -11.68 12.02 12.56
C PRO A 8 -10.61 11.63 11.53
N VAL A 9 -10.89 11.85 10.24
CA VAL A 9 -9.96 11.52 9.14
C VAL A 9 -8.59 12.17 9.34
N SER A 10 -8.54 13.38 9.92
CA SER A 10 -7.30 14.11 10.21
C SER A 10 -6.42 13.46 11.29
N GLU A 11 -6.95 12.49 12.04
CA GLU A 11 -6.23 11.76 13.08
C GLU A 11 -5.77 10.37 12.60
N LEU A 12 -6.17 9.96 11.39
CA LEU A 12 -5.77 8.68 10.82
C LEU A 12 -4.33 8.74 10.26
N PRO A 13 -3.56 7.64 10.37
CA PRO A 13 -2.32 7.47 9.61
C PRO A 13 -2.51 7.75 8.12
N ARG A 14 -1.47 8.28 7.48
CA ARG A 14 -1.47 8.61 6.05
C ARG A 14 -1.16 7.34 5.24
N GLY A 15 -2.05 6.97 4.33
CA GLY A 15 -1.84 5.89 3.36
C GLY A 15 -1.25 6.46 2.07
N GLU A 16 0.06 6.27 1.89
CA GLU A 16 0.82 6.82 0.76
C GLU A 16 1.25 5.71 -0.20
N PHE A 17 0.54 5.56 -1.32
CA PHE A 17 0.82 4.54 -2.33
C PHE A 17 1.77 5.10 -3.37
N ALA A 18 3.07 4.83 -3.22
CA ALA A 18 4.18 5.45 -3.96
C ALA A 18 4.36 6.96 -3.69
N PHE A 19 5.39 7.57 -4.27
CA PHE A 19 5.66 9.00 -4.17
C PHE A 19 4.66 9.85 -4.98
N PRO A 20 4.45 11.15 -4.63
CA PRO A 20 3.57 12.04 -5.39
C PRO A 20 3.92 12.04 -6.88
N GLY A 21 2.92 11.78 -7.74
CA GLY A 21 3.11 11.70 -9.17
C GLY A 21 2.12 10.79 -9.89
N PRO A 22 2.29 10.60 -11.22
CA PRO A 22 1.36 9.82 -12.02
C PRO A 22 1.16 8.39 -11.52
N LEU A 23 2.18 7.78 -10.92
CA LEU A 23 2.07 6.43 -10.36
C LEU A 23 1.13 6.41 -9.15
N ARG A 24 1.30 7.30 -8.17
CA ARG A 24 0.41 7.38 -7.01
C ARG A 24 -1.03 7.59 -7.46
N ASP A 25 -1.27 8.49 -8.41
CA ASP A 25 -2.63 8.71 -8.91
C ASP A 25 -3.25 7.45 -9.54
N VAL A 26 -2.48 6.70 -10.34
CA VAL A 26 -2.95 5.42 -10.90
C VAL A 26 -3.28 4.42 -9.79
N LEU A 27 -2.43 4.29 -8.77
CA LEU A 27 -2.64 3.37 -7.65
C LEU A 27 -3.85 3.75 -6.80
N VAL A 28 -4.01 5.04 -6.50
CA VAL A 28 -5.13 5.57 -5.72
C VAL A 28 -6.44 5.39 -6.48
N GLN A 29 -6.46 5.65 -7.80
CA GLN A 29 -7.64 5.37 -8.62
C GLN A 29 -7.96 3.87 -8.64
N ALA A 30 -6.95 2.99 -8.72
CA ALA A 30 -7.16 1.54 -8.64
C ALA A 30 -7.76 1.10 -7.30
N ILE A 31 -7.44 1.77 -6.18
CA ILE A 31 -8.08 1.54 -4.88
C ILE A 31 -9.56 1.94 -4.93
N LEU A 32 -9.86 3.13 -5.46
CA LEU A 32 -11.24 3.63 -5.57
C LEU A 32 -12.11 2.74 -6.46
N ASP A 33 -11.52 2.17 -7.51
CA ASP A 33 -12.20 1.25 -8.43
C ASP A 33 -12.29 -0.19 -7.88
N GLY A 34 -11.69 -0.46 -6.71
CA GLY A 34 -11.65 -1.79 -6.09
C GLY A 34 -10.73 -2.80 -6.79
N MET A 35 -9.86 -2.33 -7.69
CA MET A 35 -8.85 -3.16 -8.37
C MET A 35 -7.63 -3.41 -7.49
N LYS A 36 -7.16 -2.40 -6.75
CA LYS A 36 -6.10 -2.53 -5.75
C LYS A 36 -6.73 -2.76 -4.37
N THR A 37 -6.54 -3.95 -3.83
CA THR A 37 -7.04 -4.42 -2.53
C THR A 37 -5.94 -5.04 -1.67
N ALA A 38 -4.70 -4.95 -2.14
CA ALA A 38 -3.51 -5.43 -1.46
C ALA A 38 -2.34 -4.47 -1.63
N THR A 39 -1.39 -4.55 -0.70
CA THR A 39 -0.11 -3.84 -0.74
C THR A 39 0.96 -4.69 -0.07
N ALA A 40 2.21 -4.42 -0.39
CA ALA A 40 3.36 -5.09 0.21
C ALA A 40 4.44 -4.10 0.67
N SER A 41 5.15 -4.51 1.71
CA SER A 41 6.33 -3.82 2.28
C SER A 41 7.34 -4.85 2.77
N LEU A 42 8.58 -4.45 3.00
CA LEU A 42 9.58 -5.32 3.63
C LEU A 42 9.37 -5.33 5.15
N LEU A 43 9.54 -6.49 5.78
CA LEU A 43 9.42 -6.61 7.25
C LEU A 43 10.40 -5.69 7.99
N VAL A 44 11.56 -5.40 7.40
CA VAL A 44 12.58 -4.50 7.97
C VAL A 44 12.11 -3.05 8.10
N GLU A 45 11.03 -2.67 7.41
CA GLU A 45 10.41 -1.33 7.55
C GLU A 45 9.66 -1.19 8.88
N TYR A 46 9.39 -2.29 9.58
CA TYR A 46 8.66 -2.31 10.84
C TYR A 46 9.58 -2.40 12.06
N PRO A 47 9.15 -1.89 13.23
CA PRO A 47 9.92 -2.01 14.46
C PRO A 47 10.08 -3.47 14.90
N ASP A 48 11.15 -3.71 15.67
CA ASP A 48 11.38 -5.00 16.31
C ASP A 48 10.14 -5.46 17.10
N GLY A 49 9.72 -6.70 16.85
CA GLY A 49 8.55 -7.29 17.50
C GLY A 49 7.21 -7.00 16.82
N PHE A 50 7.23 -6.48 15.59
CA PHE A 50 6.04 -6.34 14.74
C PHE A 50 5.13 -7.58 14.79
N GLN A 51 3.83 -7.34 14.99
CA GLN A 51 2.80 -8.38 15.06
C GLN A 51 1.74 -8.16 13.98
N PRO A 52 1.75 -8.97 12.89
CA PRO A 52 0.82 -8.81 11.76
C PRO A 52 -0.65 -8.75 12.16
N ASN A 53 -1.05 -9.52 13.17
CA ASN A 53 -2.42 -9.59 13.64
C ASN A 53 -2.89 -8.32 14.37
N GLU A 54 -1.98 -7.48 14.88
CA GLU A 54 -2.34 -6.22 15.53
C GLU A 54 -2.71 -5.13 14.51
N GLU A 55 -2.23 -5.25 13.27
CA GLU A 55 -2.57 -4.34 12.17
C GLU A 55 -3.97 -4.60 11.59
N VAL A 56 -4.56 -5.78 11.83
CA VAL A 56 -5.90 -6.09 11.30
C VAL A 56 -6.95 -5.16 11.91
N GLY A 57 -7.68 -4.45 11.06
CA GLY A 57 -8.64 -3.43 11.46
C GLY A 57 -8.06 -2.02 11.58
N SER A 58 -6.75 -1.83 11.36
CA SER A 58 -6.14 -0.51 11.23
C SER A 58 -6.79 0.28 10.10
N LEU A 59 -6.78 1.61 10.26
CA LEU A 59 -7.37 2.56 9.32
C LEU A 59 -6.28 3.47 8.77
N GLU A 60 -6.33 3.73 7.47
CA GLU A 60 -5.41 4.67 6.81
C GLU A 60 -6.20 5.63 5.91
N ALA A 61 -5.86 6.91 5.99
CA ALA A 61 -6.38 7.95 5.10
C ALA A 61 -5.55 7.97 3.82
N VAL A 62 -6.11 7.46 2.72
CA VAL A 62 -5.44 7.39 1.42
C VAL A 62 -5.37 8.76 0.79
N LEU A 63 -4.19 9.11 0.28
CA LEU A 63 -3.90 10.43 -0.27
C LEU A 63 -3.70 10.40 -1.78
N ASP A 64 -4.21 11.41 -2.47
CA ASP A 64 -3.76 11.70 -3.83
C ASP A 64 -2.35 12.31 -3.87
N SER A 65 -1.87 12.64 -5.06
CA SER A 65 -0.54 13.25 -5.21
C SER A 65 -0.44 14.69 -4.70
N HIS A 66 -1.57 15.36 -4.42
CA HIS A 66 -1.60 16.70 -3.81
C HIS A 66 -1.80 16.65 -2.28
N ASP A 67 -1.66 15.47 -1.67
CA ASP A 67 -1.88 15.22 -0.23
C ASP A 67 -3.33 15.42 0.24
N ASN A 68 -4.30 15.42 -0.68
CA ASN A 68 -5.72 15.44 -0.32
C ASN A 68 -6.17 14.04 0.07
N VAL A 69 -6.94 13.91 1.15
CA VAL A 69 -7.55 12.63 1.52
C VAL A 69 -8.70 12.29 0.57
N VAL A 70 -8.60 11.15 -0.09
CA VAL A 70 -9.59 10.69 -1.08
C VAL A 70 -10.53 9.62 -0.55
N CYS A 71 -10.03 8.73 0.31
CA CYS A 71 -10.83 7.69 0.96
C CYS A 71 -10.11 7.20 2.22
N VAL A 72 -10.79 6.34 2.98
CA VAL A 72 -10.20 5.60 4.09
C VAL A 72 -10.24 4.12 3.76
N ILE A 73 -9.12 3.43 3.96
CA ILE A 73 -9.05 1.96 3.84
C ILE A 73 -8.93 1.34 5.23
N ARG A 74 -9.41 0.09 5.31
CA ARG A 74 -9.31 -0.77 6.49
C ARG A 74 -8.53 -2.01 6.14
N THR A 75 -7.46 -2.29 6.90
CA THR A 75 -6.71 -3.54 6.79
C THR A 75 -7.59 -4.71 7.22
N THR A 76 -7.68 -5.74 6.38
CA THR A 76 -8.51 -6.93 6.61
C THR A 76 -7.71 -8.19 6.87
N ASP A 77 -6.46 -8.26 6.39
CA ASP A 77 -5.55 -9.39 6.59
C ASP A 77 -4.10 -8.91 6.46
N VAL A 78 -3.20 -9.47 7.28
CA VAL A 78 -1.77 -9.20 7.19
C VAL A 78 -1.01 -10.51 7.38
N GLN A 79 -0.10 -10.80 6.45
CA GLN A 79 0.70 -12.03 6.47
C GLN A 79 2.15 -11.71 6.16
N VAL A 80 3.06 -12.17 7.01
CA VAL A 80 4.49 -12.18 6.70
C VAL A 80 4.83 -13.46 5.96
N ARG A 81 5.48 -13.33 4.81
CA ARG A 81 5.94 -14.46 4.01
C ARG A 81 7.29 -14.17 3.37
N ARG A 82 7.96 -15.20 2.90
CA ARG A 82 9.15 -15.04 2.06
C ARG A 82 8.77 -14.40 0.73
N LEU A 83 9.68 -13.62 0.16
CA LEU A 83 9.50 -12.98 -1.14
C LEU A 83 9.16 -14.00 -2.23
N ALA A 84 9.79 -15.18 -2.19
CA ALA A 84 9.51 -16.28 -3.12
C ALA A 84 8.13 -16.94 -2.94
N ASP A 85 7.45 -16.73 -1.81
CA ASP A 85 6.16 -17.33 -1.49
C ASP A 85 4.97 -16.34 -1.68
N VAL A 86 5.23 -15.16 -2.25
CA VAL A 86 4.18 -14.23 -2.66
C VAL A 86 3.38 -14.86 -3.80
N SER A 87 2.07 -14.92 -3.66
CA SER A 87 1.19 -15.61 -4.62
C SER A 87 0.77 -14.68 -5.76
N ASP A 88 0.47 -15.27 -6.92
CA ASP A 88 -0.13 -14.54 -8.05
C ASP A 88 -1.42 -13.82 -7.63
N GLU A 89 -2.20 -14.41 -6.73
CA GLU A 89 -3.40 -13.78 -6.19
C GLU A 89 -3.09 -12.46 -5.48
N HIS A 90 -2.02 -12.41 -4.67
CA HIS A 90 -1.61 -11.19 -4.00
C HIS A 90 -1.07 -10.17 -4.99
N ALA A 91 -0.21 -10.60 -5.91
CA ALA A 91 0.35 -9.78 -6.98
C ALA A 91 -0.72 -9.10 -7.85
N ILE A 92 -1.76 -9.85 -8.25
CA ILE A 92 -2.89 -9.33 -9.02
C ILE A 92 -3.73 -8.39 -8.16
N ALA A 93 -3.95 -8.71 -6.89
CA ALA A 93 -4.72 -7.88 -5.96
C ALA A 93 -4.05 -6.54 -5.64
N GLU A 94 -2.76 -6.38 -5.91
CA GLU A 94 -2.07 -5.08 -5.85
C GLU A 94 -2.53 -4.10 -6.92
N GLY A 95 -3.26 -4.55 -7.95
CA GLY A 95 -3.94 -3.68 -8.91
C GLY A 95 -3.02 -2.84 -9.79
N GLU A 96 -1.71 -3.11 -9.81
CA GLU A 96 -0.72 -2.35 -10.58
C GLU A 96 -0.54 -2.87 -12.02
N GLY A 97 -1.33 -3.87 -12.40
CA GLY A 97 -1.31 -4.48 -13.74
C GLY A 97 -0.35 -5.66 -13.89
N TYR A 98 0.18 -6.22 -12.79
CA TYR A 98 0.99 -7.44 -12.84
C TYR A 98 0.16 -8.64 -13.30
N ALA A 99 0.71 -9.44 -14.20
CA ALA A 99 0.08 -10.68 -14.64
C ALA A 99 0.21 -11.80 -13.59
N ASP A 100 1.32 -11.82 -12.86
CA ASP A 100 1.69 -12.86 -11.89
C ASP A 100 2.72 -12.34 -10.85
N ALA A 101 3.07 -13.19 -9.88
CA ALA A 101 4.05 -12.88 -8.83
C ALA A 101 5.47 -12.65 -9.38
N GLY A 102 5.80 -13.17 -10.57
CA GLY A 102 7.09 -12.95 -11.20
C GLY A 102 7.26 -11.52 -11.68
N GLU A 103 6.27 -10.98 -12.40
CA GLU A 103 6.25 -9.58 -12.81
C GLU A 103 6.21 -8.62 -11.61
N TRP A 104 5.36 -8.93 -10.63
CA TRP A 104 5.26 -8.19 -9.37
C TRP A 104 6.61 -8.11 -8.65
N ARG A 105 7.33 -9.23 -8.57
CA ARG A 105 8.64 -9.29 -7.92
C ARG A 105 9.64 -8.38 -8.61
N VAL A 106 9.71 -8.36 -9.94
CA VAL A 106 10.60 -7.48 -10.69
C VAL A 106 10.30 -6.00 -10.39
N GLY A 107 9.02 -5.63 -10.33
CA GLY A 107 8.58 -4.27 -9.98
C GLY A 107 9.01 -3.87 -8.56
N HIS A 108 8.72 -4.71 -7.58
CA HIS A 108 9.01 -4.46 -6.18
C HIS A 108 10.52 -4.44 -5.89
N GLU A 109 11.27 -5.39 -6.44
CA GLU A 109 12.72 -5.40 -6.33
C GLU A 109 13.38 -4.16 -6.95
N ARG A 110 12.80 -3.63 -8.03
CA ARG A 110 13.27 -2.35 -8.60
C ARG A 110 12.98 -1.18 -7.66
N TYR A 111 11.81 -1.18 -7.02
CA TYR A 111 11.43 -0.16 -6.05
C TYR A 111 12.34 -0.20 -4.81
N TRP A 112 12.52 -1.36 -4.20
CA TRP A 112 13.36 -1.51 -3.00
C TRP A 112 14.85 -1.28 -3.24
N ARG A 113 15.31 -1.34 -4.50
CA ARG A 113 16.68 -0.97 -4.90
C ARG A 113 16.79 0.45 -5.46
N SER A 114 15.72 1.25 -5.42
CA SER A 114 15.77 2.64 -5.87
C SER A 114 16.63 3.49 -4.93
N PRO A 115 17.26 4.58 -5.43
CA PRO A 115 18.01 5.50 -4.57
C PRO A 115 17.18 6.03 -3.40
N GLU A 116 15.90 6.31 -3.63
CA GLU A 116 14.99 6.84 -2.61
C GLU A 116 14.73 5.84 -1.49
N PHE A 117 14.52 4.56 -1.82
CA PHE A 117 14.30 3.51 -0.80
C PHE A 117 15.60 3.19 -0.05
N VAL A 118 16.72 3.15 -0.75
CA VAL A 118 18.05 2.95 -0.14
C VAL A 118 18.42 4.11 0.78
N GLU A 119 18.04 5.34 0.46
CA GLU A 119 18.20 6.48 1.38
C GLU A 119 17.32 6.35 2.63
N TYR A 120 16.13 5.76 2.50
CA TYR A 120 15.16 5.58 3.57
C TYR A 120 15.53 4.46 4.55
N ILE A 121 15.83 3.25 4.05
CA ILE A 121 16.06 2.04 4.87
C ILE A 121 17.53 1.61 4.88
N GLY A 122 18.30 1.96 3.86
CA GLY A 122 19.64 1.43 3.59
C GLY A 122 19.64 0.40 2.46
N ASP A 123 20.83 0.06 1.99
CA ASP A 123 21.02 -0.97 0.95
C ASP A 123 20.82 -2.37 1.55
N LEU A 124 20.03 -3.19 0.87
CA LEU A 124 19.63 -4.53 1.32
C LEU A 124 19.94 -5.56 0.26
N ASP A 125 20.48 -6.71 0.69
CA ASP A 125 20.63 -7.87 -0.18
C ASP A 125 19.29 -8.61 -0.27
N ILE A 126 18.47 -8.23 -1.24
CA ILE A 126 17.13 -8.79 -1.46
C ILE A 126 17.25 -10.11 -2.22
N ASP A 127 16.76 -11.17 -1.60
CA ASP A 127 16.77 -12.56 -2.07
C ASP A 127 15.42 -13.27 -1.85
N ASP A 128 15.36 -14.57 -2.11
CA ASP A 128 14.13 -15.37 -1.98
C ASP A 128 13.59 -15.47 -0.55
N ASP A 129 14.46 -15.41 0.46
CA ASP A 129 14.12 -15.58 1.87
C ASP A 129 13.80 -14.25 2.56
N THR A 130 14.00 -13.12 1.86
CA THR A 130 13.60 -11.78 2.30
C THR A 130 12.14 -11.78 2.75
N GLN A 131 11.87 -11.24 3.95
CA GLN A 131 10.54 -11.25 4.55
C GLN A 131 9.71 -10.05 4.04
N VAL A 132 8.55 -10.35 3.48
CA VAL A 132 7.58 -9.39 2.95
C VAL A 132 6.33 -9.42 3.82
N VAL A 133 5.86 -8.25 4.20
CA VAL A 133 4.55 -8.04 4.83
C VAL A 133 3.53 -7.83 3.72
N CYS A 134 2.67 -8.81 3.52
CA CYS A 134 1.56 -8.76 2.57
C CYS A 134 0.29 -8.34 3.30
N GLN A 135 -0.28 -7.20 2.93
CA GLN A 135 -1.53 -6.68 3.51
C GLN A 135 -2.67 -6.78 2.50
N ARG A 136 -3.88 -7.05 2.98
CA ARG A 136 -5.13 -6.85 2.24
C ARG A 136 -5.98 -5.82 2.96
N PHE A 137 -6.76 -5.08 2.18
CA PHE A 137 -7.61 -4.03 2.70
C PHE A 137 -8.88 -3.86 1.85
N THR A 138 -9.84 -3.11 2.41
CA THR A 138 -11.04 -2.66 1.73
C THR A 138 -11.27 -1.18 2.00
N VAL A 139 -11.87 -0.45 1.06
CA VAL A 139 -12.37 0.90 1.31
C VAL A 139 -13.45 0.84 2.39
N ASP A 140 -13.32 1.68 3.43
CA ASP A 140 -14.27 1.75 4.54
C ASP A 140 -15.40 2.75 4.21
N GLU A 141 -16.53 2.23 3.73
CA GLU A 141 -17.69 3.00 3.24
C GLU A 141 -18.33 3.91 4.30
N ARG A 142 -17.92 3.83 5.57
CA ARG A 142 -18.38 4.74 6.62
C ARG A 142 -17.74 6.13 6.51
N TYR A 143 -16.64 6.24 5.79
CA TYR A 143 -15.97 7.51 5.48
C TYR A 143 -16.34 8.01 4.08
N PRO A 144 -16.41 9.34 3.86
CA PRO A 144 -16.71 9.89 2.55
C PRO A 144 -15.58 9.60 1.55
N ILE A 145 -15.95 9.42 0.29
CA ILE A 145 -15.02 9.38 -0.84
C ILE A 145 -15.01 10.76 -1.49
N THR A 146 -13.81 11.30 -1.70
CA THR A 146 -13.58 12.58 -2.39
C THR A 146 -12.96 12.32 -3.76
N PRO A 147 -13.37 13.02 -4.82
CA PRO A 147 -12.70 12.94 -6.11
C PRO A 147 -11.23 13.34 -6.01
N MET A 148 -10.37 12.62 -6.73
CA MET A 148 -8.96 12.98 -6.85
C MET A 148 -8.77 14.26 -7.65
N GLU A 149 -7.74 15.04 -7.29
CA GLU A 149 -7.23 16.10 -8.14
C GLU A 149 -6.17 15.53 -9.11
N PRO A 150 -6.36 15.61 -10.44
CA PRO A 150 -5.44 15.01 -11.40
C PRO A 150 -4.04 15.62 -11.31
N TRP A 151 -3.01 14.77 -11.17
CA TRP A 151 -1.63 15.22 -11.25
C TRP A 151 -1.30 15.78 -12.64
N PRO A 152 -0.64 16.95 -12.73
CA PRO A 152 -0.29 17.52 -14.03
C PRO A 152 0.61 16.56 -14.80
N SER A 153 0.08 16.02 -15.90
CA SER A 153 0.85 15.22 -16.84
C SER A 153 1.86 16.13 -17.53
N THR A 154 3.11 16.13 -17.10
CA THR A 154 4.19 16.75 -17.89
C THR A 154 4.27 16.00 -19.21
N HIS A 155 3.69 16.59 -20.26
CA HIS A 155 3.92 16.14 -21.62
C HIS A 155 5.41 16.28 -21.89
N ARG A 156 6.11 15.16 -22.08
CA ARG A 156 7.48 15.15 -22.58
C ARG A 156 7.59 14.18 -23.74
#